data_AF-A0A967N4T1-F1
#
_entry.id   AF-A0A967N4T1-F1
#
_cell.length_a   1.000
_cell.length_b   1.000
_cell.length_c   1.000
_cell.angle_alpha   90.00
_cell.angle_beta   90.00
_cell.angle_gamma   90.00
#
_symmetry.space_group_name_H-M   'P 1'
#
loop_
_entity.id
_entity.type
_entity.pdbx_description
1 polymer ?
#
loop_
_entity_poly.entity_id
_entity_poly.type
_entity_poly.pdbx_seq_one_letter_code
_entity_poly.pdbx_strand_id
1 'polypeptide(L)'
;MGRHPTVAAALALVLLLPGCEPRGAGGAADSLYRGRVLQRPVPRPSFTLTDTRGRPFRFGKETEGKLTFLFFGYTHCPDVCPVHMA
;
A
#
# COMPACT_ATOMS: atom_id res chain seq x y z
N MET A 1 -29.60 5.85 -54.85
CA MET A 1 -30.31 5.14 -53.75
C MET A 1 -29.44 3.99 -53.26
N GLY A 2 -28.55 4.25 -52.32
CA GLY A 2 -27.79 3.22 -51.60
C GLY A 2 -27.89 3.55 -50.12
N ARG A 3 -29.02 3.20 -49.51
CA ARG A 3 -29.21 3.37 -48.07
C ARG A 3 -28.26 2.36 -47.43
N HIS A 4 -27.13 2.84 -46.89
CA HIS A 4 -26.21 2.04 -46.09
C HIS A 4 -26.40 2.34 -44.59
N PRO A 5 -27.58 2.03 -44.01
CA PRO A 5 -27.84 2.26 -42.59
C PRO A 5 -26.90 1.42 -41.70
N THR A 6 -26.36 0.33 -42.25
CA THR A 6 -25.40 -0.56 -41.60
C THR A 6 -24.05 0.11 -41.37
N VAL A 7 -23.58 0.97 -42.29
CA VAL A 7 -22.30 1.69 -42.15
C VAL A 7 -22.41 2.76 -41.05
N ALA A 8 -23.55 3.45 -40.97
CA ALA A 8 -23.81 4.44 -39.93
C ALA A 8 -23.92 3.80 -38.53
N ALA A 9 -24.57 2.64 -38.42
CA ALA A 9 -24.71 1.92 -37.15
C ALA A 9 -23.36 1.36 -36.65
N ALA A 10 -22.52 0.85 -37.55
CA ALA A 10 -21.20 0.35 -37.20
C ALA A 10 -20.26 1.46 -36.71
N LEU A 11 -20.31 2.64 -37.36
CA LEU A 11 -19.50 3.80 -36.95
C LEU A 11 -19.91 4.33 -35.56
N ALA A 12 -21.22 4.35 -35.27
CA ALA A 12 -21.73 4.77 -33.97
C ALA A 12 -21.31 3.81 -32.84
N LEU A 13 -21.31 2.50 -33.10
CA LEU A 13 -20.89 1.51 -32.11
C LEU A 13 -19.38 1.60 -31.80
N VAL A 14 -18.55 1.88 -32.80
CA VAL A 14 -17.10 2.10 -32.62
C VAL A 14 -16.81 3.39 -31.84
N LEU A 15 -17.57 4.46 -32.07
CA LEU A 15 -17.46 5.72 -31.31
C LEU A 15 -17.89 5.58 -29.83
N LEU A 16 -18.70 4.58 -29.48
CA LEU A 16 -19.13 4.31 -28.11
C LEU A 16 -18.17 3.41 -27.32
N LEU A 17 -17.19 2.78 -27.98
CA LEU A 17 -16.26 1.83 -27.36
C LEU A 17 -14.99 2.39 -26.68
N PRO A 18 -14.58 3.68 -26.76
CA PRO A 18 -13.34 4.10 -26.12
C PRO A 18 -13.46 4.26 -24.59
N GLY A 19 -14.63 3.98 -23.99
CA GLY A 19 -14.87 4.13 -22.55
C GLY A 19 -14.69 2.86 -21.70
N CYS A 20 -14.53 1.68 -22.31
CA CYS A 20 -14.32 0.43 -21.59
C CYS A 20 -12.83 0.14 -21.43
N GLU A 21 -12.11 1.04 -20.75
CA GLU A 21 -10.88 0.62 -20.11
C GLU A 21 -11.27 -0.24 -18.90
N PRO A 22 -10.88 -1.52 -18.82
CA PRO A 22 -10.95 -2.24 -17.57
C PRO A 22 -10.07 -1.46 -16.61
N ARG A 23 -10.69 -0.72 -15.69
CA ARG A 23 -10.01 -0.07 -14.58
C ARG A 23 -9.24 -1.18 -13.88
N GLY A 24 -7.95 -1.30 -14.20
CA GLY A 24 -7.02 -2.11 -13.44
C GLY A 24 -7.20 -1.66 -12.00
N ALA A 25 -7.65 -2.57 -11.15
CA ALA A 25 -7.87 -2.34 -9.73
C ALA A 25 -6.51 -2.03 -9.09
N GLY A 26 -6.10 -0.78 -9.22
CA GLY A 26 -4.77 -0.28 -8.92
C GLY A 26 -4.85 1.19 -8.55
N GLY A 27 -5.87 1.55 -7.78
CA GLY A 27 -6.07 2.92 -7.34
C GLY A 27 -6.70 2.92 -5.96
N ALA A 28 -5.96 3.51 -5.02
CA ALA A 28 -6.37 3.89 -3.67
C ALA A 28 -7.69 4.69 -3.67
N ALA A 29 -8.81 4.01 -3.85
CA ALA A 29 -10.14 4.57 -3.69
C ALA A 29 -10.65 4.15 -2.31
N ASP A 30 -10.52 5.09 -1.36
CA ASP A 30 -11.06 5.08 0.01
C ASP A 30 -10.28 4.29 1.09
N SER A 31 -8.96 4.54 1.19
CA SER A 31 -8.22 4.12 2.39
C SER A 31 -8.47 5.12 3.52
N LEU A 32 -9.15 4.69 4.59
CA LEU A 32 -9.31 5.43 5.86
C LEU A 32 -7.96 5.80 6.50
N TYR A 33 -6.89 5.11 6.11
CA TYR A 33 -5.56 5.29 6.66
C TYR A 33 -4.69 6.16 5.76
N ARG A 34 -3.94 7.07 6.40
CA ARG A 34 -2.89 7.87 5.76
C ARG A 34 -1.63 7.02 5.67
N GLY A 35 -1.31 6.57 4.45
CA GLY A 35 -0.13 5.74 4.21
C GLY A 35 -0.09 5.18 2.80
N ARG A 36 0.96 4.40 2.50
CA ARG A 36 1.03 3.61 1.27
C ARG A 36 0.61 2.19 1.55
N VAL A 37 -0.41 1.72 0.85
CA VAL A 37 -0.78 0.30 0.85
C VAL A 37 0.30 -0.47 0.11
N LEU A 38 0.87 -1.48 0.77
CA LEU A 38 1.80 -2.41 0.13
C LEU A 38 0.99 -3.38 -0.72
N GLN A 39 1.06 -3.26 -2.05
CA GLN A 39 0.35 -4.16 -2.97
C GLN A 39 0.79 -5.62 -2.84
N ARG A 40 2.05 -5.84 -2.42
CA ARG A 40 2.61 -7.15 -2.14
C ARG A 40 3.07 -7.20 -0.69
N PRO A 41 2.58 -8.15 0.12
CA PRO A 41 3.04 -8.34 1.49
C PRO A 41 4.55 -8.56 1.54
N VAL A 42 5.23 -7.85 2.44
CA VAL A 42 6.66 -8.07 2.72
C VAL A 42 6.76 -9.08 3.86
N PRO A 43 7.52 -10.18 3.72
CA PRO A 43 7.74 -11.13 4.80
C PRO A 43 8.29 -10.43 6.04
N ARG A 44 7.82 -10.85 7.21
CA ARG A 44 8.32 -10.31 8.48
C ARG A 44 9.81 -10.60 8.60
N PRO A 45 10.66 -9.59 8.86
CA PRO A 45 12.10 -9.80 9.01
C PRO A 45 12.42 -10.59 10.28
N SER A 46 13.55 -11.30 10.24
CA SER A 46 14.11 -11.99 11.41
C SER A 46 15.42 -11.32 11.81
N PHE A 47 15.47 -10.80 13.02
CA PHE A 47 16.66 -10.21 13.61
C PHE A 47 16.60 -10.30 15.14
N THR A 48 17.74 -10.08 15.78
CA THR A 48 17.87 -10.01 17.23
C THR A 48 18.40 -8.63 17.61
N LEU A 49 17.70 -7.95 18.52
CA LEU A 49 18.15 -6.71 19.15
C LEU A 49 18.54 -6.97 20.61
N THR A 50 19.06 -5.95 21.26
CA THR A 50 19.23 -5.90 22.71
C THR A 50 18.12 -5.02 23.29
N ASP A 51 17.38 -5.52 24.28
CA ASP A 51 16.33 -4.76 24.96
C ASP A 51 16.89 -3.73 25.95
N THR A 52 16.02 -2.93 26.57
CA THR A 52 16.38 -1.89 27.54
C THR A 52 16.96 -2.43 28.86
N ARG A 53 16.94 -3.75 29.07
CA ARG A 53 17.54 -4.45 30.21
C ARG A 53 18.79 -5.24 29.80
N GLY A 54 19.29 -5.05 28.58
CA GLY A 54 20.48 -5.74 28.08
C GLY A 54 20.23 -7.18 27.61
N ARG A 55 18.98 -7.63 27.48
CA ARG A 55 18.64 -9.02 27.11
C ARG A 55 18.44 -9.16 25.60
N PRO A 56 18.76 -10.33 25.01
CA PRO A 56 18.46 -10.58 23.61
C PRO A 56 16.95 -10.57 23.33
N PHE A 57 16.52 -9.76 22.37
CA PHE A 57 15.16 -9.65 21.89
C PHE A 57 15.06 -10.20 20.46
N ARG A 58 14.51 -11.41 20.31
CA ARG A 58 14.34 -12.09 19.02
C ARG A 58 13.03 -11.66 18.37
N PHE A 59 13.08 -10.62 17.53
CA PHE A 59 11.90 -9.94 17.00
C PHE A 59 10.82 -10.89 16.46
N GLY A 60 11.18 -11.84 15.59
CA GLY A 60 10.22 -12.77 15.00
C GLY A 60 9.49 -13.67 16.00
N LYS A 61 10.21 -14.16 17.03
CA LYS A 61 9.67 -15.04 18.08
C LYS A 61 8.82 -14.26 19.08
N GLU A 62 9.32 -13.12 19.56
CA GLU A 62 8.65 -12.35 20.62
C GLU A 62 7.35 -11.66 20.15
N THR A 63 7.24 -11.43 18.83
CA THR A 63 6.09 -10.79 18.15
C THR A 63 5.18 -11.78 17.42
N GLU A 64 5.41 -13.08 17.53
CA GLU A 64 4.59 -14.10 16.88
C GLU A 64 3.13 -14.06 17.36
N GLY A 65 2.20 -14.07 16.41
CA GLY A 65 0.76 -13.99 16.70
C GLY A 65 0.26 -12.65 17.25
N LYS A 66 1.11 -11.62 17.33
CA LYS A 66 0.76 -10.29 17.89
C LYS A 66 0.79 -9.21 16.81
N LEU A 67 -0.23 -8.35 16.81
CA LEU A 67 -0.15 -7.08 16.08
C LEU A 67 0.99 -6.25 16.69
N THR A 68 1.99 -5.94 15.88
CA THR A 68 3.22 -5.29 16.33
C THR A 68 3.49 -4.06 15.49
N PHE A 69 3.58 -2.90 16.14
CA PHE A 69 4.06 -1.66 15.54
C PHE A 69 5.56 -1.51 15.84
N LEU A 70 6.38 -1.35 14.80
CA LEU A 70 7.82 -1.11 14.93
C LEU A 70 8.12 0.33 14.51
N PHE A 71 8.65 1.12 15.44
CA PHE A 71 9.06 2.50 15.20
C PHE A 71 10.60 2.59 15.21
N PHE A 72 11.15 3.35 14.27
CA PHE A 72 12.59 3.61 14.19
C PHE A 72 12.85 5.05 14.63
N GLY A 73 13.64 5.22 15.69
CA GLY A 73 13.98 6.52 16.27
C GLY A 73 15.31 6.50 17.01
N TYR A 74 15.74 7.65 17.51
CA TYR A 74 16.98 7.85 18.25
C TYR A 74 16.74 8.88 19.36
N THR A 75 17.44 8.73 20.49
CA THR A 75 17.19 9.53 21.70
C THR A 75 18.05 10.79 21.81
N HIS A 76 19.11 10.87 21.01
CA HIS A 76 20.01 12.03 20.97
C HIS A 76 19.84 12.76 19.65
N CYS A 77 18.86 13.65 19.59
CA CYS A 77 18.63 14.50 18.43
C CYS A 77 19.58 15.70 18.43
N PRO A 78 20.21 16.04 17.29
CA PRO A 78 21.08 17.22 17.22
C PRO A 78 20.31 18.54 17.33
N ASP A 79 18.99 18.55 17.14
CA ASP A 79 18.17 19.78 17.12
C ASP A 79 16.85 19.65 17.92
N VAL A 80 15.84 18.97 17.38
CA VAL A 80 14.54 18.77 18.04
C VAL A 80 14.29 17.28 18.13
N CYS A 81 13.92 16.77 19.31
CA CYS A 81 13.40 15.42 19.43
C CYS A 81 11.94 15.43 18.96
N PRO A 82 11.57 14.87 17.79
CA PRO A 82 10.18 14.57 17.55
C PRO A 82 9.88 13.38 18.45
N VAL A 83 9.15 13.61 19.55
CA VAL A 83 8.49 12.52 20.27
C VAL A 83 7.35 12.00 19.40
N HIS A 84 7.71 11.26 18.35
CA HIS A 84 6.84 10.27 17.74
C HIS A 84 7.01 8.94 18.50
N MET A 85 6.95 9.01 19.83
CA MET A 85 6.70 7.83 20.66
C MET A 85 5.22 7.89 20.99
N ALA A 86 4.41 7.19 20.20
CA ALA A 86 3.02 6.93 20.53
C ALA A 86 2.94 5.95 21.72
#